data_AF-A0A5B1CMK1-F1
#
_entry.id   AF-A0A5B1CMK1-F1
#
_cell.length_a   1.000
_cell.length_b   1.000
_cell.length_c   1.000
_cell.angle_alpha   90.00
_cell.angle_beta   90.00
_cell.angle_gamma   90.00
#
_symmetry.space_group_name_H-M   'P 1'
#
loop_
_entity.id
_entity.type
_entity.pdbx_description
1 polymer ?
#
loop_
_entity_poly.entity_id
_entity_poly.type
_entity_poly.pdbx_seq_one_letter_code
_entity_poly.pdbx_strand_id
1 'polypeptide(L)'
;MNSSVNPYHPSRPLVKQTQSQKDCDERLVFDGEILADDYRVLMPSDLLLWLYWILIPLLAVVLIGVISAIMFVSTKGRGGPASLIAIFGVVAFLGGLLAVSVYNTRSKVRASRRLRSHPDLLGPARGKFTHKGLDFFDGEKRYWFGPAHLTKTRCLKRGIRVRVDADPVRYLAFTDRLVSGYSKQTAERLRDSWQEQAKDPSDTAGLDLWQKISSPPENAVSYEGHVTIQQSLKTKPMRKKLWTEASFVLLNIAGAALFHVLQLPSVLIWVCVGSVCLTLSANLFNWWLYFRGTQTQSWYQQGWVSATEFASRNTLNGVRFALDRFASAEVNDETIRMITPSGIAYYIPREQVVDEQAWTTLKEYFQGPEKKSGLNISNSD
;
A
#
# COMPACT_ATOMS: atom_id res chain seq x y z
N MET A 1 3.99 -49.84 -24.18
CA MET A 1 2.94 -49.50 -23.20
C MET A 1 2.71 -48.00 -23.29
N ASN A 2 1.58 -47.59 -23.89
CA ASN A 2 1.27 -46.19 -24.13
C ASN A 2 0.74 -45.55 -22.84
N SER A 3 1.52 -44.67 -22.22
CA SER A 3 1.05 -43.82 -21.13
C SER A 3 0.14 -42.74 -21.70
N SER A 4 -1.15 -42.78 -21.35
CA SER A 4 -2.10 -41.70 -21.64
C SER A 4 -1.69 -40.44 -20.88
N VAL A 5 -1.09 -39.48 -21.60
CA VAL A 5 -0.76 -38.17 -21.06
C VAL A 5 -2.06 -37.38 -20.90
N ASN A 6 -2.35 -36.97 -19.65
CA ASN A 6 -3.52 -36.18 -19.32
C ASN A 6 -3.46 -34.82 -20.06
N PRO A 7 -4.43 -34.48 -20.93
CA PRO A 7 -4.39 -33.27 -21.77
C PRO A 7 -4.55 -31.95 -20.99
N TYR A 8 -4.84 -32.01 -19.68
CA TYR A 8 -5.02 -30.83 -18.84
C TYR A 8 -3.82 -30.52 -17.93
N HIS A 9 -2.70 -31.23 -18.07
CA HIS A 9 -1.48 -30.92 -17.31
C HIS A 9 -0.71 -29.79 -18.01
N PRO A 10 -0.45 -28.63 -17.36
CA PRO A 10 0.39 -27.60 -17.94
C PRO A 10 1.79 -28.15 -18.21
N SER A 11 2.31 -27.86 -19.40
CA SER A 11 3.61 -28.34 -19.88
C SER A 11 4.70 -27.89 -18.91
N ARG A 12 5.40 -28.83 -18.26
CA ARG A 12 6.64 -28.50 -17.54
C ARG A 12 7.62 -27.91 -18.57
N PRO A 13 8.14 -26.68 -18.39
CA PRO A 13 9.11 -26.14 -19.32
C PRO A 13 10.37 -27.01 -19.28
N LEU A 14 10.72 -27.59 -20.43
CA LEU A 14 12.00 -28.25 -20.66
C LEU A 14 13.11 -27.22 -20.43
N VAL A 15 13.90 -27.45 -19.38
CA VAL A 15 15.09 -26.67 -19.05
C VAL A 15 16.07 -26.76 -20.22
N LYS A 16 16.05 -25.77 -21.11
CA LYS A 16 17.15 -25.53 -22.04
C LYS A 16 18.32 -24.97 -21.24
N GLN A 17 19.20 -25.85 -20.79
CA GLN A 17 20.55 -25.47 -20.37
C GLN A 17 21.33 -24.99 -21.59
N THR A 18 21.19 -23.72 -21.97
CA THR A 18 22.15 -23.05 -22.84
C THR A 18 22.14 -21.55 -22.59
N GLN A 19 22.91 -21.10 -21.60
CA GLN A 19 23.72 -19.88 -21.65
C GLN A 19 24.47 -19.74 -20.32
N SER A 20 25.69 -20.25 -20.32
CA SER A 20 26.63 -20.07 -19.22
C SER A 20 27.28 -18.69 -19.30
N GLN A 21 27.43 -18.08 -18.12
CA GLN A 21 28.59 -17.26 -17.74
C GLN A 21 28.88 -15.98 -18.56
N LYS A 22 28.02 -14.97 -18.40
CA LYS A 22 28.47 -13.57 -18.44
C LYS A 22 27.58 -12.59 -17.67
N ASP A 23 26.82 -13.08 -16.70
CA ASP A 23 26.06 -12.21 -15.78
C ASP A 23 26.97 -11.92 -14.59
N CYS A 24 27.76 -10.85 -14.69
CA CYS A 24 28.40 -10.29 -13.50
C CYS A 24 27.28 -9.83 -12.59
N ASP A 25 26.95 -10.62 -11.56
CA ASP A 25 25.92 -10.41 -10.54
C ASP A 25 25.71 -8.92 -10.22
N GLU A 26 24.84 -8.24 -10.98
CA GLU A 26 24.37 -6.91 -10.63
C GLU A 26 23.51 -7.09 -9.38
N ARG A 27 24.15 -6.91 -8.22
CA ARG A 27 23.52 -7.04 -6.91
C ARG A 27 23.81 -5.81 -6.07
N LEU A 28 22.79 -5.30 -5.41
CA LEU A 28 22.94 -4.21 -4.43
C LEU A 28 22.66 -4.78 -3.05
N VAL A 29 23.71 -4.92 -2.24
CA VAL A 29 23.62 -5.42 -0.87
C VAL A 29 23.38 -4.24 0.08
N PHE A 30 22.52 -4.44 1.06
CA PHE A 30 22.27 -3.45 2.10
C PHE A 30 22.30 -4.10 3.49
N ASP A 31 22.84 -3.36 4.45
CA ASP A 31 22.91 -3.74 5.86
C ASP A 31 22.91 -2.45 6.70
N GLY A 32 22.04 -2.39 7.70
CA GLY A 32 21.93 -1.27 8.62
C GLY A 32 20.53 -1.16 9.18
N GLU A 33 20.14 0.06 9.56
CA GLU A 33 18.80 0.37 10.05
C GLU A 33 18.18 1.48 9.20
N ILE A 34 16.93 1.35 8.79
CA ILE A 34 16.16 2.41 8.14
C ILE A 34 15.75 3.42 9.21
N LEU A 35 16.18 4.68 9.03
CA LEU A 35 15.91 5.78 9.93
C LEU A 35 14.86 6.73 9.34
N ALA A 36 14.26 7.56 10.20
CA ALA A 36 13.27 8.55 9.78
C ALA A 36 13.81 9.54 8.74
N ASP A 37 15.11 9.82 8.78
CA ASP A 37 15.77 10.71 7.82
C ASP A 37 15.84 10.10 6.41
N ASP A 38 16.01 8.78 6.27
CA ASP A 38 16.00 8.11 4.95
C ASP A 38 14.63 8.21 4.31
N TYR A 39 13.60 7.97 5.11
CA TYR A 39 12.23 8.09 4.69
C TYR A 39 11.91 9.53 4.25
N ARG A 40 12.39 10.55 4.99
CA ARG A 40 12.25 11.96 4.64
C ARG A 40 12.95 12.31 3.32
N VAL A 41 14.19 11.84 3.14
CA VAL A 41 15.02 12.11 1.96
C VAL A 41 14.40 11.54 0.68
N LEU A 42 13.81 10.36 0.77
CA LEU A 42 13.16 9.70 -0.37
C LEU A 42 11.69 10.10 -0.53
N MET A 43 11.13 10.95 0.34
CA MET A 43 9.71 11.32 0.28
C MET A 43 9.35 11.96 -1.06
N PRO A 44 8.27 11.51 -1.74
CA PRO A 44 7.85 12.14 -2.99
C PRO A 44 7.56 13.63 -2.78
N SER A 45 8.37 14.47 -3.40
CA SER A 45 8.20 15.93 -3.43
C SER A 45 7.27 16.36 -4.55
N ASP A 46 7.35 15.70 -5.71
CA ASP A 46 7.11 16.39 -6.98
C ASP A 46 5.62 16.63 -7.29
N LEU A 47 4.75 15.65 -7.03
CA LEU A 47 3.34 15.76 -7.44
C LEU A 47 2.53 16.70 -6.54
N LEU A 48 2.81 16.67 -5.23
CA LEU A 48 2.20 17.61 -4.29
C LEU A 48 2.75 19.01 -4.49
N LEU A 49 4.08 19.17 -4.64
CA LEU A 49 4.67 20.49 -4.87
C LEU A 49 4.11 21.13 -6.14
N TRP A 50 3.99 20.35 -7.24
CA TRP A 50 3.40 20.83 -8.49
C TRP A 50 1.93 21.20 -8.34
N LEU A 51 1.14 20.37 -7.63
CA LEU A 51 -0.25 20.70 -7.30
C LEU A 51 -0.34 22.02 -6.52
N TYR A 52 0.56 22.29 -5.58
CA TYR A 52 0.60 23.57 -4.85
C TYR A 52 1.06 24.74 -5.72
N TRP A 53 2.00 24.54 -6.63
CA TRP A 53 2.40 25.55 -7.62
C TRP A 53 1.23 26.01 -8.50
N ILE A 54 0.21 25.16 -8.67
CA ILE A 54 -1.03 25.52 -9.37
C ILE A 54 -2.07 26.07 -8.40
N LEU A 55 -2.24 25.44 -7.23
CA LEU A 55 -3.28 25.79 -6.28
C LEU A 55 -3.06 27.16 -5.65
N ILE A 56 -1.81 27.56 -5.38
CA ILE A 56 -1.47 28.85 -4.78
C ILE A 56 -1.82 30.03 -5.70
N PRO A 57 -1.40 30.07 -6.99
CA PRO A 57 -1.81 31.14 -7.89
C PRO A 57 -3.30 31.08 -8.21
N LEU A 58 -3.91 29.89 -8.30
CA LEU A 58 -5.36 29.78 -8.46
C LEU A 58 -6.10 30.39 -7.25
N LEU A 59 -5.63 30.12 -6.03
CA LEU A 59 -6.17 30.72 -4.81
C LEU A 59 -5.97 32.24 -4.81
N ALA A 60 -4.84 32.74 -5.31
CA ALA A 60 -4.59 34.17 -5.45
C ALA A 60 -5.55 34.83 -6.45
N VAL A 61 -5.84 34.19 -7.59
CA VAL A 61 -6.82 34.66 -8.58
C VAL A 61 -8.22 34.69 -7.96
N VAL A 62 -8.61 33.63 -7.24
CA VAL A 62 -9.89 33.59 -6.50
C VAL A 62 -9.95 34.70 -5.45
N LEU A 63 -8.86 34.92 -4.70
CA LEU A 63 -8.77 35.98 -3.71
C LEU A 63 -8.94 37.37 -4.34
N ILE A 64 -8.26 37.64 -5.46
CA ILE A 64 -8.39 38.90 -6.22
C ILE A 64 -9.83 39.06 -6.70
N GLY A 65 -10.45 38.00 -7.22
CA GLY A 65 -11.84 38.02 -7.68
C GLY A 65 -12.83 38.32 -6.54
N VAL A 66 -12.66 37.66 -5.38
CA VAL A 66 -13.51 37.88 -4.19
C VAL A 66 -13.33 39.28 -3.63
N ILE A 67 -12.09 39.77 -3.48
CA ILE A 67 -11.81 41.13 -3.03
C ILE A 67 -12.41 42.15 -4.01
N SER A 68 -12.25 41.94 -5.32
CA SER A 68 -12.80 42.84 -6.35
C SER A 68 -14.33 42.85 -6.31
N ALA A 69 -14.96 41.69 -6.12
CA ALA A 69 -16.42 41.59 -5.98
C ALA A 69 -16.92 42.29 -4.71
N ILE A 70 -16.25 42.12 -3.56
CA ILE A 70 -16.63 42.80 -2.31
C ILE A 70 -16.42 44.32 -2.43
N MET A 71 -15.35 44.77 -3.09
CA MET A 71 -15.12 46.19 -3.36
C MET A 71 -16.18 46.76 -4.31
N PHE A 72 -16.59 46.02 -5.34
CA PHE A 72 -17.66 46.41 -6.25
C PHE A 72 -19.04 46.50 -5.55
N VAL A 73 -19.34 45.56 -4.66
CA VAL A 73 -20.57 45.58 -3.85
C VAL A 73 -20.53 46.74 -2.84
N SER A 74 -19.37 46.99 -2.22
CA SER A 74 -19.19 48.08 -1.24
C SER A 74 -19.27 49.48 -1.87
N THR A 75 -18.88 49.63 -3.14
CA THR A 75 -19.03 50.90 -3.87
C THR A 75 -20.46 51.13 -4.33
N LYS A 76 -21.27 50.07 -4.54
CA LYS A 76 -22.68 50.18 -4.94
C LYS A 76 -23.69 50.17 -3.78
N GLY A 77 -23.35 49.61 -2.62
CA GLY A 77 -24.22 49.57 -1.45
C GLY A 77 -23.49 50.08 -0.22
N ARG A 78 -24.04 51.13 0.43
CA ARG A 78 -23.60 51.78 1.70
C ARG A 78 -22.52 50.97 2.44
N GLY A 79 -21.26 51.12 2.01
CA GLY A 79 -20.12 50.38 2.54
C GLY A 79 -19.84 50.79 3.98
N GLY A 80 -20.38 50.04 4.94
CA GLY A 80 -20.08 50.17 6.35
C GLY A 80 -18.81 49.39 6.74
N PRO A 81 -18.32 49.54 7.99
CA PRO A 81 -17.16 48.81 8.51
C PRO A 81 -17.28 47.28 8.39
N ALA A 82 -18.51 46.76 8.25
CA ALA A 82 -18.78 45.34 8.02
C ALA A 82 -18.13 44.78 6.74
N SER A 83 -18.01 45.56 5.65
CA SER A 83 -17.36 45.07 4.42
C SER A 83 -15.84 44.97 4.58
N LEU A 84 -15.21 45.91 5.28
CA LEU A 84 -13.80 45.84 5.62
C LEU A 84 -13.50 44.66 6.55
N ILE A 85 -14.35 44.39 7.54
CA ILE A 85 -14.24 43.23 8.43
C ILE A 85 -14.38 41.93 7.64
N ALA A 86 -15.30 41.86 6.67
CA ALA A 86 -15.46 40.69 5.80
C ALA A 86 -14.22 40.46 4.90
N ILE A 87 -13.65 41.52 4.32
CA ILE A 87 -12.40 41.43 3.54
C ILE A 87 -11.26 40.92 4.42
N PHE A 88 -11.07 41.53 5.60
CA PHE A 88 -10.02 41.13 6.53
C PHE A 88 -10.19 39.69 7.00
N GLY A 89 -11.43 39.28 7.30
CA GLY A 89 -11.77 37.91 7.71
C GLY A 89 -11.47 36.88 6.61
N VAL A 90 -11.84 37.16 5.37
CA VAL A 90 -11.54 36.28 4.22
C VAL A 90 -10.04 36.18 3.96
N VAL A 91 -9.33 37.31 3.98
CA VAL A 91 -7.87 37.34 3.79
C VAL A 91 -7.15 36.61 4.93
N ALA A 92 -7.55 36.84 6.19
CA ALA A 92 -6.97 36.16 7.35
C ALA A 92 -7.25 34.65 7.35
N PHE A 93 -8.48 34.24 6.99
CA PHE A 93 -8.84 32.83 6.88
C PHE A 93 -8.06 32.13 5.77
N LEU A 94 -7.96 32.72 4.59
CA LEU A 94 -7.21 32.16 3.46
C LEU A 94 -5.69 32.18 3.71
N GLY A 95 -5.17 33.25 4.32
CA GLY A 95 -3.77 33.32 4.77
C GLY A 95 -3.44 32.27 5.81
N GLY A 96 -4.36 32.03 6.76
CA GLY A 96 -4.26 30.95 7.74
C GLY A 96 -4.28 29.57 7.08
N LEU A 97 -5.19 29.32 6.13
CA LEU A 97 -5.23 28.07 5.36
C LEU A 97 -3.94 27.85 4.56
N LEU A 98 -3.39 28.90 3.95
CA LEU A 98 -2.14 28.83 3.21
C LEU A 98 -0.95 28.56 4.14
N ALA A 99 -0.86 29.25 5.28
CA ALA A 99 0.18 29.01 6.28
C ALA A 99 0.13 27.57 6.84
N VAL A 100 -1.08 27.07 7.16
CA VAL A 100 -1.29 25.69 7.62
C VAL A 100 -0.95 24.69 6.52
N SER A 101 -1.30 24.98 5.26
CA SER A 101 -0.96 24.14 4.11
C SER A 101 0.56 24.08 3.88
N VAL A 102 1.26 25.22 3.91
CA VAL A 102 2.72 25.30 3.79
C VAL A 102 3.44 24.61 4.96
N TYR A 103 2.93 24.75 6.19
CA TYR A 103 3.48 24.04 7.34
C TYR A 103 3.29 22.52 7.22
N ASN A 104 2.10 22.08 6.81
CA ASN A 104 1.76 20.67 6.62
C ASN A 104 2.52 20.02 5.45
N THR A 105 3.11 20.80 4.54
CA THR A 105 3.82 20.30 3.37
C THR A 105 5.32 20.12 3.58
N ARG A 106 5.88 20.68 4.66
CA ARG A 106 7.29 20.44 5.03
C ARG A 106 7.55 18.94 5.12
N SER A 107 8.54 18.46 4.37
CA SER A 107 8.88 17.03 4.26
C SER A 107 9.06 16.37 5.62
N LYS A 108 9.67 17.07 6.59
CA LYS A 108 9.84 16.61 7.97
C LYS A 108 8.51 16.34 8.69
N VAL A 109 7.54 17.25 8.58
CA VAL A 109 6.22 17.11 9.23
C VAL A 109 5.43 15.98 8.59
N ARG A 110 5.46 15.89 7.25
CA ARG A 110 4.77 14.82 6.51
C ARG A 110 5.37 13.44 6.82
N ALA A 111 6.70 13.32 6.75
CA ALA A 111 7.40 12.07 7.07
C ALA A 111 7.09 11.64 8.51
N SER A 112 7.19 12.55 9.48
CA SER A 112 6.87 12.25 10.88
C SER A 112 5.43 11.78 11.07
N ARG A 113 4.44 12.44 10.45
CA ARG A 113 3.03 12.00 10.53
C ARG A 113 2.82 10.61 9.94
N ARG A 114 3.49 10.30 8.82
CA ARG A 114 3.37 9.00 8.14
C ARG A 114 4.06 7.88 8.92
N LEU A 115 5.22 8.16 9.49
CA LEU A 115 5.95 7.23 10.36
C LEU A 115 5.21 6.99 11.68
N ARG A 116 4.49 8.00 12.23
CA ARG A 116 3.60 7.78 13.38
C ARG A 116 2.47 6.79 13.10
N SER A 117 1.95 6.76 11.87
CA SER A 117 0.93 5.79 11.47
C SER A 117 1.49 4.42 11.09
N HIS A 118 2.77 4.34 10.73
CA HIS A 118 3.43 3.13 10.25
C HIS A 118 4.85 3.04 10.83
N PRO A 119 4.99 2.78 12.15
CA PRO A 119 6.30 2.68 12.80
C PRO A 119 7.11 1.47 12.31
N ASP A 120 6.45 0.48 11.71
CA ASP A 120 7.01 -0.75 11.13
C ASP A 120 7.92 -0.51 9.91
N LEU A 121 7.94 0.70 9.36
CA LEU A 121 8.80 1.07 8.23
C LEU A 121 10.24 1.43 8.65
N LEU A 122 10.49 1.53 9.96
CA LEU A 122 11.79 1.85 10.54
C LEU A 122 12.35 0.61 11.25
N GLY A 123 13.67 0.56 11.35
CA GLY A 123 14.36 -0.52 12.06
C GLY A 123 15.39 -1.25 11.20
N PRO A 124 15.89 -2.40 11.67
CA PRO A 124 16.91 -3.17 10.97
C PRO A 124 16.50 -3.51 9.54
N ALA A 125 17.45 -3.47 8.63
CA ALA A 125 17.26 -3.75 7.22
C ALA A 125 18.52 -4.40 6.66
N ARG A 126 18.41 -5.69 6.37
CA ARG A 126 19.49 -6.49 5.76
C ARG A 126 19.00 -7.22 4.55
N GLY A 127 19.85 -7.36 3.53
CA GLY A 127 19.49 -8.15 2.37
C GLY A 127 20.12 -7.64 1.08
N LYS A 128 19.45 -7.94 -0.03
CA LYS A 128 20.00 -7.64 -1.36
C LYS A 128 18.91 -7.48 -2.42
N PHE A 129 19.16 -6.55 -3.33
CA PHE A 129 18.48 -6.46 -4.61
C PHE A 129 19.22 -7.31 -5.63
N THR A 130 18.47 -8.08 -6.40
CA THR A 130 18.96 -8.94 -7.50
C THR A 130 18.00 -8.85 -8.67
N HIS A 131 18.39 -9.34 -9.85
CA HIS A 131 17.47 -9.43 -11.00
C HIS A 131 16.19 -10.24 -10.67
N LYS A 132 16.25 -11.21 -9.75
CA LYS A 132 15.12 -12.06 -9.35
C LYS A 132 14.19 -11.44 -8.29
N GLY A 133 14.54 -10.27 -7.77
CA GLY A 133 13.77 -9.57 -6.75
C GLY A 133 14.59 -9.07 -5.57
N LEU A 134 13.90 -8.80 -4.48
CA LEU A 134 14.46 -8.25 -3.24
C LEU A 134 14.32 -9.28 -2.12
N ASP A 135 15.45 -9.67 -1.53
CA ASP A 135 15.51 -10.40 -0.26
C ASP A 135 15.72 -9.37 0.86
N PHE A 136 14.81 -9.33 1.82
CA PHE A 136 14.75 -8.31 2.87
C PHE A 136 14.51 -8.94 4.24
N PHE A 137 15.36 -8.64 5.21
CA PHE A 137 15.23 -9.06 6.59
C PHE A 137 15.10 -7.82 7.48
N ASP A 138 13.99 -7.73 8.23
CA ASP A 138 13.67 -6.58 9.09
C ASP A 138 14.21 -6.71 10.53
N GLY A 139 14.97 -7.78 10.82
CA GLY A 139 15.43 -8.14 12.16
C GLY A 139 14.60 -9.25 12.80
N GLU A 140 13.35 -9.45 12.38
CA GLU A 140 12.45 -10.48 12.91
C GLU A 140 11.92 -11.43 11.83
N LYS A 141 11.62 -10.88 10.66
CA LYS A 141 10.94 -11.51 9.54
C LYS A 141 11.79 -11.38 8.30
N ARG A 142 11.78 -12.45 7.49
CA ARG A 142 12.41 -12.45 6.18
C ARG A 142 11.35 -12.36 5.11
N TYR A 143 11.44 -11.36 4.26
CA TYR A 143 10.56 -11.10 3.15
C TYR A 143 11.29 -11.33 1.84
N TRP A 144 10.52 -11.74 0.85
CA TRP A 144 10.93 -11.72 -0.54
C TRP A 144 9.90 -10.89 -1.31
N PHE A 145 10.36 -9.94 -2.10
CA PHE A 145 9.52 -9.21 -3.04
C PHE A 145 9.92 -9.58 -4.46
N GLY A 146 8.98 -10.16 -5.20
CA GLY A 146 9.22 -10.59 -6.58
C GLY A 146 9.26 -9.44 -7.59
N PRO A 147 9.71 -9.70 -8.82
CA PRO A 147 9.82 -8.68 -9.87
C PRO A 147 8.52 -7.92 -10.13
N ALA A 148 7.37 -8.61 -10.16
CA ALA A 148 6.05 -8.04 -10.36
C ALA A 148 5.70 -6.97 -9.31
N HIS A 149 6.06 -7.23 -8.04
CA HIS A 149 5.88 -6.27 -6.94
C HIS A 149 6.80 -5.06 -7.09
N LEU A 150 8.04 -5.28 -7.53
CA LEU A 150 9.06 -4.26 -7.64
C LEU A 150 8.93 -3.34 -8.87
N THR A 151 8.01 -3.62 -9.80
CA THR A 151 7.76 -2.78 -10.99
C THR A 151 7.51 -1.30 -10.67
N LYS A 152 6.89 -1.02 -9.52
CA LYS A 152 6.54 0.33 -9.03
C LYS A 152 7.65 0.99 -8.20
N THR A 153 8.80 0.33 -8.07
CA THR A 153 9.97 0.84 -7.35
C THR A 153 10.50 2.11 -8.02
N ARG A 154 10.93 3.08 -7.21
CA ARG A 154 11.52 4.32 -7.70
C ARG A 154 13.00 4.39 -7.32
N CYS A 155 13.86 4.40 -8.34
CA CYS A 155 15.30 4.60 -8.20
C CYS A 155 15.61 6.10 -8.31
N LEU A 156 16.03 6.70 -7.20
CA LEU A 156 16.34 8.12 -7.06
C LEU A 156 17.85 8.30 -6.93
N LYS A 157 18.37 9.52 -7.13
CA LYS A 157 19.82 9.77 -6.94
C LYS A 157 20.35 9.38 -5.56
N ARG A 158 19.49 9.42 -4.54
CA ARG A 158 19.84 9.20 -3.13
C ARG A 158 19.41 7.83 -2.59
N GLY A 159 18.86 6.94 -3.42
CA GLY A 159 18.40 5.63 -2.98
C GLY A 159 17.22 5.04 -3.74
N ILE A 160 16.71 3.92 -3.23
CA ILE A 160 15.63 3.12 -3.81
C ILE A 160 14.41 3.17 -2.88
N ARG A 161 13.23 3.39 -3.48
CA ARG A 161 11.95 3.27 -2.78
C ARG A 161 11.19 2.04 -3.24
N VAL A 162 10.97 1.11 -2.32
CA VAL A 162 10.19 -0.09 -2.57
C VAL A 162 8.83 0.06 -1.89
N ARG A 163 7.74 0.02 -2.65
CA ARG A 163 6.39 0.07 -2.06
C ARG A 163 6.11 -1.23 -1.31
N VAL A 164 5.47 -1.14 -0.15
CA VAL A 164 5.06 -2.33 0.61
C VAL A 164 3.65 -2.75 0.21
N ASP A 165 2.75 -1.77 0.03
CA ASP A 165 1.34 -2.00 -0.30
C ASP A 165 0.86 -1.14 -1.48
N ALA A 166 -0.45 -1.20 -1.75
CA ALA A 166 -1.14 -0.30 -2.66
C ALA A 166 -1.06 1.18 -2.25
N ASP A 167 -0.75 1.51 -0.98
CA ASP A 167 -0.55 2.90 -0.56
C ASP A 167 0.76 3.45 -1.20
N PRO A 168 0.68 4.44 -2.12
CA PRO A 168 1.86 5.00 -2.76
C PRO A 168 2.83 5.69 -1.79
N VAL A 169 2.40 5.93 -0.54
CA VAL A 169 3.16 6.57 0.52
C VAL A 169 3.73 5.53 1.49
N ARG A 170 3.28 4.27 1.52
CA ARG A 170 3.89 3.21 2.36
C ARG A 170 5.03 2.53 1.60
N TYR A 171 6.28 2.88 1.92
CA TYR A 171 7.47 2.35 1.24
C TYR A 171 8.64 2.13 2.20
N LEU A 172 9.48 1.15 1.87
CA LEU A 172 10.80 0.94 2.45
C LEU A 172 11.81 1.90 1.77
N ALA A 173 12.59 2.59 2.60
CA ALA A 173 13.47 3.67 2.19
C ALA A 173 14.95 3.21 2.25
N PHE A 174 15.46 2.70 1.12
CA PHE A 174 16.85 2.23 1.02
C PHE A 174 17.73 3.35 0.46
N THR A 175 18.31 4.17 1.32
CA THR A 175 19.22 5.26 0.92
C THR A 175 20.59 4.76 0.51
N ASP A 176 21.34 5.61 -0.18
CA ASP A 176 22.74 5.41 -0.55
C ASP A 176 23.64 5.02 0.63
N ARG A 177 23.36 5.50 1.85
CA ARG A 177 24.08 5.09 3.06
C ARG A 177 23.87 3.62 3.46
N LEU A 178 22.71 3.05 3.13
CA LEU A 178 22.36 1.67 3.48
C LEU A 178 22.82 0.68 2.41
N VAL A 179 22.91 1.13 1.17
CA VAL A 179 23.22 0.30 0.01
C VAL A 179 24.69 0.45 -0.36
N SER A 180 25.47 -0.60 -0.16
CA SER A 180 26.89 -0.60 -0.48
C SER A 180 27.11 -0.37 -1.98
N GLY A 181 27.88 0.66 -2.33
CA GLY A 181 28.20 0.99 -3.73
C GLY A 181 27.00 1.48 -4.54
N TYR A 182 26.04 2.15 -3.90
CA TYR A 182 24.83 2.62 -4.58
C TYR A 182 25.15 3.48 -5.82
N SER A 183 24.61 3.06 -6.96
CA SER A 183 24.53 3.86 -8.18
C SER A 183 23.11 3.85 -8.70
N LYS A 184 22.60 5.03 -9.06
CA LYS A 184 21.28 5.17 -9.68
C LYS A 184 21.19 4.34 -10.97
N GLN A 185 22.28 4.28 -11.75
CA GLN A 185 22.31 3.54 -13.01
C GLN A 185 22.13 2.04 -12.78
N THR A 186 22.85 1.45 -11.83
CA THR A 186 22.72 0.03 -11.46
C THR A 186 21.33 -0.27 -10.92
N ALA A 187 20.79 0.60 -10.07
CA ALA A 187 19.43 0.45 -9.56
C ALA A 187 18.36 0.56 -10.66
N GLU A 188 18.57 1.41 -11.67
CA GLU A 188 17.68 1.51 -12.83
C GLU A 188 17.75 0.27 -13.72
N ARG A 189 18.94 -0.30 -13.97
CA ARG A 189 19.07 -1.58 -14.69
C ARG A 189 18.34 -2.73 -13.99
N LEU A 190 18.50 -2.84 -12.67
CA LEU A 190 17.76 -3.82 -11.87
C LEU A 190 16.24 -3.63 -11.99
N ARG A 191 15.77 -2.37 -11.92
CA ARG A 191 14.35 -2.06 -12.11
C ARG A 191 13.85 -2.43 -13.49
N ASP A 192 14.63 -2.15 -14.53
CA ASP A 192 14.25 -2.43 -15.90
C ASP A 192 14.19 -3.97 -16.12
N SER A 193 15.12 -4.73 -15.53
CA SER A 193 15.06 -6.19 -15.48
C SER A 193 13.80 -6.71 -14.78
N TRP A 194 13.40 -6.11 -13.65
CA TRP A 194 12.15 -6.49 -12.98
C TRP A 194 10.92 -6.20 -13.83
N GLN A 195 10.91 -5.07 -14.54
CA GLN A 195 9.81 -4.71 -15.44
C GLN A 195 9.70 -5.65 -16.63
N GLU A 196 10.83 -6.15 -17.13
CA GLU A 196 10.86 -7.16 -18.18
C GLU A 196 10.33 -8.50 -17.69
N GLN A 197 10.84 -9.00 -16.56
CA GLN A 197 10.38 -10.25 -15.95
C GLN A 197 8.90 -10.20 -15.52
N ALA A 198 8.41 -9.04 -15.09
CA ALA A 198 7.01 -8.88 -14.70
C ALA A 198 6.01 -8.98 -15.87
N LYS A 199 6.47 -8.87 -17.13
CA LYS A 199 5.61 -9.07 -18.31
C LYS A 199 5.24 -10.53 -18.51
N ASP A 200 6.09 -11.45 -18.05
CA ASP A 200 5.84 -12.88 -18.10
C ASP A 200 5.84 -13.47 -16.68
N PRO A 201 4.70 -13.41 -15.96
CA PRO A 201 4.61 -13.88 -14.59
C PRO A 201 4.70 -15.41 -14.46
N SER A 202 4.82 -16.15 -15.57
CA SER A 202 5.07 -17.59 -15.54
C SER A 202 6.50 -17.96 -15.11
N ASP A 203 7.36 -16.95 -14.93
CA ASP A 203 8.79 -17.15 -14.71
C ASP A 203 9.10 -17.82 -13.36
N THR A 204 9.53 -19.08 -13.46
CA THR A 204 10.08 -19.93 -12.39
C THR A 204 11.32 -19.33 -11.71
N ALA A 205 11.97 -18.31 -12.28
CA ALA A 205 13.18 -17.74 -11.71
C ALA A 205 12.98 -17.17 -10.28
N GLY A 206 11.82 -16.57 -10.00
CA GLY A 206 11.47 -16.09 -8.65
C GLY A 206 11.19 -17.23 -7.67
N LEU A 207 10.69 -18.35 -8.19
CA LEU A 207 10.41 -19.59 -7.45
C LEU A 207 11.70 -20.16 -6.85
N ASP A 208 12.76 -20.22 -7.65
CA ASP A 208 14.07 -20.72 -7.25
C ASP A 208 14.72 -19.87 -6.16
N LEU A 209 14.62 -18.53 -6.27
CA LEU A 209 15.22 -17.64 -5.27
C LEU A 209 14.49 -17.77 -3.93
N TRP A 210 13.16 -17.82 -3.96
CA TRP A 210 12.36 -18.08 -2.77
C TRP A 210 12.75 -19.40 -2.12
N GLN A 211 12.78 -20.51 -2.88
CA GLN A 211 13.14 -21.82 -2.35
C GLN A 211 14.55 -21.86 -1.73
N LYS A 212 15.51 -21.11 -2.29
CA LYS A 212 16.85 -20.94 -1.70
C LYS A 212 16.85 -20.15 -0.40
N ILE A 213 15.95 -19.19 -0.25
CA ILE A 213 15.84 -18.33 0.94
C ILE A 213 15.01 -19.00 2.06
N SER A 214 14.01 -19.79 1.68
CA SER A 214 13.04 -20.41 2.56
C SER A 214 13.00 -21.92 2.34
N SER A 215 14.15 -22.58 2.36
CA SER A 215 14.19 -24.04 2.26
C SER A 215 13.43 -24.66 3.45
N PRO A 216 12.51 -25.61 3.21
CA PRO A 216 11.70 -26.19 4.26
C PRO A 216 12.57 -27.03 5.22
N PRO A 217 12.35 -26.92 6.55
CA PRO A 217 12.82 -27.91 7.51
C PRO A 217 12.29 -29.32 7.18
N GLU A 218 12.98 -30.37 7.62
CA GLU A 218 12.61 -31.76 7.33
C GLU A 218 11.18 -32.12 7.77
N ASN A 219 10.69 -31.54 8.87
CA ASN A 219 9.37 -31.82 9.44
C ASN A 219 8.31 -30.77 9.04
N ALA A 220 8.56 -30.00 7.99
CA ALA A 220 7.64 -28.96 7.55
C ALA A 220 6.52 -29.54 6.68
N VAL A 221 5.27 -29.20 7.00
CA VAL A 221 4.12 -29.49 6.18
C VAL A 221 4.02 -28.45 5.08
N SER A 222 4.11 -28.89 3.82
CA SER A 222 3.95 -28.01 2.66
C SER A 222 2.50 -27.85 2.26
N TYR A 223 2.16 -26.69 1.72
CA TYR A 223 0.83 -26.40 1.18
C TYR A 223 0.94 -25.55 -0.09
N GLU A 224 0.01 -25.77 -1.02
CA GLU A 224 -0.03 -25.05 -2.29
C GLU A 224 -1.45 -25.05 -2.87
N GLY A 225 -1.91 -23.89 -3.36
CA GLY A 225 -3.20 -23.79 -4.04
C GLY A 225 -3.78 -22.38 -4.13
N HIS A 226 -4.98 -22.30 -4.69
CA HIS A 226 -5.74 -21.05 -4.75
C HIS A 226 -6.51 -20.83 -3.46
N VAL A 227 -6.38 -19.62 -2.88
CA VAL A 227 -7.22 -19.16 -1.77
C VAL A 227 -8.26 -18.21 -2.33
N THR A 228 -9.51 -18.37 -1.90
CA THR A 228 -10.58 -17.40 -2.15
C THR A 228 -11.19 -16.99 -0.81
N ILE A 229 -11.10 -15.70 -0.46
CA ILE A 229 -11.73 -15.15 0.75
C ILE A 229 -12.74 -14.07 0.40
N GLN A 230 -13.79 -14.00 1.20
CA GLN A 230 -14.72 -12.87 1.19
C GLN A 230 -14.27 -11.86 2.25
N GLN A 231 -13.73 -10.73 1.82
CA GLN A 231 -13.38 -9.64 2.72
C GLN A 231 -14.58 -8.72 2.91
N SER A 232 -14.85 -8.35 4.16
CA SER A 232 -15.87 -7.35 4.45
C SER A 232 -15.41 -5.98 3.97
N LEU A 233 -16.24 -5.30 3.17
CA LEU A 233 -16.03 -3.90 2.79
C LEU A 233 -16.45 -2.92 3.90
N LYS A 234 -17.09 -3.42 4.97
CA LYS A 234 -17.57 -2.63 6.10
C LYS A 234 -16.46 -2.29 7.09
N THR A 235 -15.36 -1.73 6.61
CA THR A 235 -14.20 -1.37 7.43
C THR A 235 -14.27 0.07 7.94
N LYS A 236 -13.66 0.36 9.10
CA LYS A 236 -13.55 1.74 9.63
C LYS A 236 -12.90 2.72 8.62
N PRO A 237 -11.84 2.36 7.88
CA PRO A 237 -11.28 3.20 6.83
C PRO A 237 -12.26 3.52 5.70
N MET A 238 -13.02 2.52 5.23
CA MET A 238 -14.06 2.74 4.20
C MET A 238 -15.14 3.68 4.70
N ARG A 239 -15.62 3.49 5.94
CA ARG A 239 -16.61 4.39 6.58
C ARG A 239 -16.09 5.83 6.68
N LYS A 240 -14.85 6.02 7.10
CA LYS A 240 -14.21 7.35 7.17
C LYS A 240 -14.11 7.99 5.78
N LYS A 241 -13.72 7.23 4.76
CA LYS A 241 -13.69 7.70 3.37
C LYS A 241 -15.06 8.18 2.90
N LEU A 242 -16.11 7.39 3.13
CA LEU A 242 -17.49 7.73 2.76
C LEU A 242 -17.96 9.04 3.37
N TRP A 243 -17.74 9.24 4.68
CA TRP A 243 -18.11 10.49 5.37
C TRP A 243 -17.29 11.69 4.91
N THR A 244 -16.01 11.49 4.63
CA THR A 244 -15.14 12.55 4.10
C THR A 244 -15.63 13.00 2.73
N GLU A 245 -15.93 12.05 1.84
CA GLU A 245 -16.50 12.34 0.52
C GLU A 245 -17.89 12.98 0.62
N ALA A 246 -18.76 12.54 1.54
CA ALA A 246 -20.06 13.16 1.76
C ALA A 246 -19.94 14.62 2.22
N SER A 247 -18.94 14.93 3.06
CA SER A 247 -18.64 16.30 3.48
C SER A 247 -18.21 17.17 2.29
N PHE A 248 -17.43 16.62 1.35
CA PHE A 248 -17.08 17.32 0.11
C PHE A 248 -18.29 17.56 -0.79
N VAL A 249 -19.23 16.62 -0.88
CA VAL A 249 -20.49 16.81 -1.62
C VAL A 249 -21.29 17.99 -1.02
N LEU A 250 -21.48 18.00 0.30
CA LEU A 250 -22.18 19.08 0.99
C LEU A 250 -21.52 20.45 0.77
N LEU A 251 -20.17 20.49 0.81
CA LEU A 251 -19.42 21.72 0.54
C LEU A 251 -19.62 22.20 -0.90
N ASN A 252 -19.62 21.30 -1.89
CA ASN A 252 -19.89 21.66 -3.28
C ASN A 252 -21.32 22.18 -3.47
N ILE A 253 -22.31 21.58 -2.80
CA ILE A 253 -23.71 22.06 -2.82
C ILE A 253 -23.81 23.46 -2.22
N ALA A 254 -23.20 23.70 -1.06
CA ALA A 254 -23.17 25.01 -0.43
C ALA A 254 -22.49 26.07 -1.31
N GLY A 255 -21.38 25.70 -1.98
CA GLY A 255 -20.70 26.57 -2.94
C GLY A 255 -21.57 26.92 -4.15
N ALA A 256 -22.27 25.94 -4.72
CA ALA A 256 -23.21 26.17 -5.82
C ALA A 256 -24.37 27.09 -5.41
N ALA A 257 -24.94 26.87 -4.22
CA ALA A 257 -26.00 27.71 -3.67
C ALA A 257 -25.51 29.15 -3.43
N LEU A 258 -24.30 29.32 -2.88
CA LEU A 258 -23.69 30.64 -2.69
C LEU A 258 -23.47 31.37 -4.02
N PHE A 259 -22.96 30.67 -5.04
CA PHE A 259 -22.74 31.26 -6.36
C PHE A 259 -24.04 31.71 -7.03
N HIS A 260 -25.12 30.94 -6.80
CA HIS A 260 -26.45 31.32 -7.26
C HIS A 260 -26.98 32.56 -6.53
N VAL A 261 -26.87 32.61 -5.20
CA VAL A 261 -27.30 33.76 -4.37
C VAL A 261 -26.51 35.03 -4.72
N LEU A 262 -25.21 34.91 -4.99
CA LEU A 262 -24.34 36.01 -5.39
C LEU A 262 -24.50 36.43 -6.87
N GLN A 263 -25.41 35.79 -7.62
CA GLN A 263 -25.67 36.06 -9.04
C GLN A 263 -24.41 36.04 -9.90
N LEU A 264 -23.50 35.10 -9.63
CA LEU A 264 -22.29 34.92 -10.43
C LEU A 264 -22.63 34.42 -11.85
N PRO A 265 -21.70 34.55 -12.83
CA PRO A 265 -21.91 34.07 -14.19
C PRO A 265 -22.45 32.63 -14.24
N SER A 266 -23.45 32.41 -15.09
CA SER A 266 -24.14 31.12 -15.24
C SER A 266 -23.19 29.95 -15.53
N VAL A 267 -22.11 30.21 -16.26
CA VAL A 267 -21.05 29.22 -16.55
C VAL A 267 -20.43 28.67 -15.25
N LEU A 268 -20.16 29.52 -14.26
CA LEU A 268 -19.59 29.08 -12.97
C LEU A 268 -20.59 28.24 -12.17
N ILE A 269 -21.87 28.60 -12.22
CA ILE A 269 -22.95 27.82 -11.58
C ILE A 269 -23.02 26.42 -12.21
N TRP A 270 -22.98 26.32 -13.54
CA TRP A 270 -23.01 25.03 -14.24
C TRP A 270 -21.77 24.16 -13.97
N VAL A 271 -20.58 24.77 -13.84
CA VAL A 271 -19.36 24.06 -13.43
C VAL A 271 -19.52 23.49 -12.02
N CYS A 272 -20.07 24.26 -11.08
CA CYS A 272 -20.35 23.77 -9.73
C CYS A 272 -21.38 22.65 -9.71
N VAL A 273 -22.46 22.77 -10.49
CA VAL A 273 -23.48 21.70 -10.64
C VAL A 273 -22.84 20.43 -11.19
N GLY A 274 -22.00 20.53 -12.22
CA GLY A 274 -21.25 19.39 -12.76
C GLY A 274 -20.34 18.73 -11.72
N SER A 275 -19.63 19.54 -10.91
CA SER A 275 -18.81 19.06 -9.79
C SER A 275 -19.64 18.33 -8.72
N VAL A 276 -20.82 18.86 -8.37
CA VAL A 276 -21.77 18.21 -7.44
C VAL A 276 -22.21 16.86 -7.99
N CYS A 277 -22.63 16.78 -9.25
CA CYS A 277 -23.06 15.53 -9.86
C CYS A 277 -21.94 14.47 -9.88
N LEU A 278 -20.70 14.87 -10.19
CA LEU A 278 -19.55 13.97 -10.23
C LEU A 278 -19.19 13.46 -8.83
N THR A 279 -19.13 14.35 -7.85
CA THR A 279 -18.80 13.96 -6.46
C THR A 279 -19.91 13.13 -5.81
N LEU A 280 -21.17 13.45 -6.08
CA LEU A 280 -22.33 12.70 -5.60
C LEU A 280 -22.38 11.30 -6.21
N SER A 281 -22.19 11.16 -7.51
CA SER A 281 -22.18 9.84 -8.17
C SER A 281 -21.06 8.93 -7.65
N ALA A 282 -19.85 9.48 -7.46
CA ALA A 282 -18.74 8.75 -6.84
C ALA A 282 -19.06 8.33 -5.40
N ASN A 283 -19.66 9.22 -4.61
CA ASN A 283 -20.04 8.93 -3.22
C ASN A 283 -21.13 7.85 -3.15
N LEU A 284 -22.16 7.93 -3.99
CA LEU A 284 -23.23 6.93 -4.08
C LEU A 284 -22.70 5.56 -4.49
N PHE A 285 -21.77 5.51 -5.46
CA PHE A 285 -21.12 4.26 -5.86
C PHE A 285 -20.31 3.63 -4.70
N ASN A 286 -19.56 4.44 -3.96
CA ASN A 286 -18.81 3.95 -2.80
C ASN A 286 -19.74 3.47 -1.67
N TRP A 287 -20.86 4.15 -1.42
CA TRP A 287 -21.88 3.69 -0.48
C TRP A 287 -22.52 2.39 -0.93
N TRP A 288 -22.84 2.27 -2.22
CA TRP A 288 -23.36 1.03 -2.79
C TRP A 288 -22.38 -0.14 -2.58
N LEU A 289 -21.09 0.06 -2.85
CA LEU A 289 -20.05 -0.94 -2.55
C LEU A 289 -19.98 -1.31 -1.06
N TYR A 290 -20.05 -0.31 -0.18
CA TYR A 290 -20.06 -0.53 1.27
C TYR A 290 -21.27 -1.35 1.74
N PHE A 291 -22.45 -1.08 1.20
CA PHE A 291 -23.68 -1.81 1.53
C PHE A 291 -23.72 -3.21 0.91
N ARG A 292 -23.11 -3.42 -0.26
CA ARG A 292 -22.91 -4.75 -0.86
C ARG A 292 -22.12 -5.70 0.06
N GLY A 293 -21.34 -5.13 0.98
CA GLY A 293 -20.90 -5.81 2.21
C GLY A 293 -19.64 -6.65 2.07
N THR A 294 -19.43 -7.34 0.95
CA THR A 294 -18.25 -8.18 0.75
C THR A 294 -17.59 -8.00 -0.62
N GLN A 295 -16.28 -8.19 -0.66
CA GLN A 295 -15.49 -8.32 -1.89
C GLN A 295 -14.76 -9.65 -1.85
N THR A 296 -14.92 -10.44 -2.91
CA THR A 296 -14.15 -11.66 -3.09
C THR A 296 -12.75 -11.30 -3.55
N GLN A 297 -11.73 -11.81 -2.86
CA GLN A 297 -10.34 -11.76 -3.27
C GLN A 297 -9.84 -13.19 -3.42
N SER A 298 -9.16 -13.45 -4.54
CA SER A 298 -8.50 -14.73 -4.78
C SER A 298 -7.05 -14.53 -5.17
N TRP A 299 -6.19 -15.43 -4.70
CA TRP A 299 -4.79 -15.48 -5.08
C TRP A 299 -4.28 -16.92 -5.04
N TYR A 300 -3.18 -17.17 -5.73
CA TYR A 300 -2.42 -18.41 -5.59
C TYR A 300 -1.37 -18.24 -4.50
N GLN A 301 -1.25 -19.21 -3.60
CA GLN A 301 -0.21 -19.22 -2.59
C GLN A 301 0.44 -20.60 -2.48
N GLN A 302 1.65 -20.59 -1.95
CA GLN A 302 2.34 -21.81 -1.53
C GLN A 302 3.21 -21.49 -0.33
N GLY A 303 3.61 -22.52 0.40
CA GLY A 303 4.41 -22.35 1.58
C GLY A 303 4.61 -23.64 2.33
N TRP A 304 5.12 -23.50 3.54
CA TRP A 304 5.26 -24.59 4.47
C TRP A 304 5.15 -24.08 5.91
N VAL A 305 4.75 -24.97 6.80
CA VAL A 305 4.66 -24.71 8.24
C VAL A 305 5.37 -25.83 8.98
N SER A 306 6.21 -25.48 9.92
CA SER A 306 6.88 -26.40 10.84
C SER A 306 6.44 -26.09 12.26
N ALA A 307 6.89 -26.91 13.23
CA ALA A 307 6.60 -26.67 14.64
C ALA A 307 7.07 -25.29 15.17
N THR A 308 8.07 -24.67 14.54
CA THR A 308 8.70 -23.43 15.02
C THR A 308 8.62 -22.26 14.04
N GLU A 309 8.42 -22.51 12.75
CA GLU A 309 8.47 -21.50 11.71
C GLU A 309 7.34 -21.65 10.70
N PHE A 310 6.94 -20.50 10.15
CA PHE A 310 5.96 -20.35 9.10
C PHE A 310 6.61 -19.67 7.89
N ALA A 311 6.36 -20.20 6.69
CA ALA A 311 6.74 -19.56 5.44
C ALA A 311 5.57 -19.60 4.45
N SER A 312 5.24 -18.45 3.88
CA SER A 312 4.19 -18.32 2.87
C SER A 312 4.60 -17.36 1.78
N ARG A 313 4.20 -17.67 0.55
CA ARG A 313 4.32 -16.74 -0.57
C ARG A 313 3.07 -16.76 -1.43
N ASN A 314 2.85 -15.66 -2.10
CA ASN A 314 1.99 -15.56 -3.27
C ASN A 314 2.85 -15.18 -4.49
N THR A 315 2.21 -14.84 -5.60
CA THR A 315 2.89 -14.44 -6.86
C THR A 315 3.75 -13.18 -6.71
N LEU A 316 3.44 -12.30 -5.76
CA LEU A 316 4.05 -10.97 -5.62
C LEU A 316 5.12 -10.93 -4.52
N ASN A 317 4.87 -11.60 -3.40
CA ASN A 317 5.72 -11.55 -2.23
C ASN A 317 5.71 -12.86 -1.43
N GLY A 318 6.75 -13.04 -0.62
CA GLY A 318 6.92 -14.14 0.31
C GLY A 318 7.36 -13.62 1.68
N VAL A 319 7.03 -14.37 2.72
CA VAL A 319 7.36 -14.06 4.10
C VAL A 319 7.71 -15.33 4.87
N ARG A 320 8.73 -15.28 5.72
CA ARG A 320 9.14 -16.33 6.64
C ARG A 320 9.41 -15.74 8.02
N PHE A 321 8.86 -16.35 9.06
CA PHE A 321 9.07 -15.94 10.45
C PHE A 321 8.69 -17.05 11.44
N ALA A 322 9.01 -16.86 12.72
CA ALA A 322 8.71 -17.83 13.78
C ALA A 322 7.19 -17.96 14.03
N LEU A 323 6.72 -19.20 14.25
CA LEU A 323 5.31 -19.54 14.40
C LEU A 323 4.65 -18.88 15.62
N ASP A 324 5.44 -18.62 16.67
CA ASP A 324 5.02 -17.97 17.90
C ASP A 324 4.51 -16.54 17.69
N ARG A 325 4.94 -15.87 16.60
CA ARG A 325 4.56 -14.50 16.24
C ARG A 325 3.11 -14.33 15.83
N PHE A 326 2.34 -15.40 15.63
CA PHE A 326 0.90 -15.27 15.44
C PHE A 326 0.21 -14.89 16.75
N ALA A 327 -0.53 -13.76 16.71
CA ALA A 327 -1.32 -13.27 17.84
C ALA A 327 -2.51 -14.20 18.12
N SER A 328 -3.12 -14.75 17.08
CA SER A 328 -4.16 -15.77 17.21
C SER A 328 -4.16 -16.71 16.01
N ALA A 329 -4.68 -17.92 16.22
CA ALA A 329 -5.00 -18.87 15.18
C ALA A 329 -6.41 -19.43 15.43
N GLU A 330 -7.25 -19.39 14.41
CA GLU A 330 -8.58 -20.02 14.38
C GLU A 330 -8.44 -21.30 13.54
N VAL A 331 -8.58 -22.44 14.19
CA VAL A 331 -8.46 -23.75 13.55
C VAL A 331 -9.85 -24.34 13.37
N ASN A 332 -10.33 -24.34 12.13
CA ASN A 332 -11.58 -25.00 11.73
C ASN A 332 -11.27 -26.30 10.98
N ASP A 333 -12.30 -27.09 10.68
CA ASP A 333 -12.11 -28.35 9.97
C ASP A 333 -11.57 -28.18 8.54
N GLU A 334 -11.99 -27.10 7.87
CA GLU A 334 -11.65 -26.82 6.47
C GLU A 334 -10.59 -25.74 6.28
N THR A 335 -10.25 -24.97 7.33
CA THR A 335 -9.34 -23.83 7.18
C THR A 335 -8.66 -23.49 8.49
N ILE A 336 -7.35 -23.22 8.41
CA ILE A 336 -6.58 -22.59 9.48
C ILE A 336 -6.41 -21.11 9.12
N ARG A 337 -6.91 -20.22 9.97
CA ARG A 337 -6.75 -18.77 9.83
C ARG A 337 -5.82 -18.25 10.92
N MET A 338 -4.72 -17.62 10.51
CA MET A 338 -3.71 -17.10 11.43
C MET A 338 -3.66 -15.59 11.34
N ILE A 339 -3.64 -14.89 12.47
CA ILE A 339 -3.62 -13.43 12.52
C ILE A 339 -2.33 -12.97 13.21
N THR A 340 -1.59 -12.10 12.54
CA THR A 340 -0.41 -11.44 13.10
C THR A 340 -0.80 -10.28 14.04
N PRO A 341 0.09 -9.82 14.93
CA PRO A 341 -0.13 -8.62 15.75
C PRO A 341 -0.48 -7.37 14.92
N SER A 342 0.02 -7.30 13.68
CA SER A 342 -0.31 -6.24 12.71
C SER A 342 -1.71 -6.36 12.09
N GLY A 343 -2.49 -7.40 12.43
CA GLY A 343 -3.82 -7.65 11.86
C GLY A 343 -3.82 -8.29 10.47
N ILE A 344 -2.65 -8.66 9.93
CA ILE A 344 -2.54 -9.40 8.66
C ILE A 344 -2.98 -10.84 8.93
N ALA A 345 -3.94 -11.30 8.12
CA ALA A 345 -4.47 -12.66 8.20
C ALA A 345 -3.88 -13.54 7.08
N TYR A 346 -3.47 -14.75 7.45
CA TYR A 346 -3.05 -15.82 6.56
C TYR A 346 -4.05 -16.97 6.65
N TYR A 347 -4.25 -17.67 5.55
CA TYR A 347 -5.25 -18.73 5.45
C TYR A 347 -4.60 -19.97 4.87
N ILE A 348 -4.83 -21.15 5.45
CA ILE A 348 -4.47 -22.44 4.87
C ILE A 348 -5.74 -23.28 4.81
N PRO A 349 -6.41 -23.33 3.65
CA PRO A 349 -7.50 -24.28 3.39
C PRO A 349 -7.01 -25.73 3.41
N ARG A 350 -7.86 -26.65 3.87
CA ARG A 350 -7.59 -28.10 3.92
C ARG A 350 -7.16 -28.64 2.56
N GLU A 351 -7.83 -28.21 1.50
CA GLU A 351 -7.59 -28.63 0.11
C GLU A 351 -6.18 -28.33 -0.41
N GLN A 352 -5.44 -27.43 0.25
CA GLN A 352 -4.07 -27.06 -0.16
C GLN A 352 -3.01 -27.97 0.46
N VAL A 353 -3.40 -28.87 1.34
CA VAL A 353 -2.50 -29.76 2.09
C VAL A 353 -2.60 -31.16 1.51
N VAL A 354 -1.44 -31.77 1.25
CA VAL A 354 -1.30 -33.00 0.44
C VAL A 354 -2.13 -34.16 1.00
N ASP A 355 -2.14 -34.36 2.31
CA ASP A 355 -2.82 -35.48 2.94
C ASP A 355 -3.39 -35.14 4.34
N GLU A 356 -4.15 -36.08 4.92
CA GLU A 356 -4.84 -35.90 6.21
C GLU A 356 -3.88 -35.92 7.40
N GLN A 357 -2.76 -36.64 7.29
CA GLN A 357 -1.74 -36.69 8.35
C GLN A 357 -1.04 -35.34 8.48
N ALA A 358 -0.68 -34.73 7.35
CA ALA A 358 -0.15 -33.39 7.24
C ALA A 358 -1.15 -32.34 7.77
N TRP A 359 -2.46 -32.51 7.47
CA TRP A 359 -3.50 -31.63 8.03
C TRP A 359 -3.61 -31.74 9.55
N THR A 360 -3.59 -32.96 10.08
CA THR A 360 -3.63 -33.20 11.53
C THR A 360 -2.42 -32.59 12.22
N THR A 361 -1.23 -32.79 11.64
CA THR A 361 0.04 -32.19 12.12
C THR A 361 -0.04 -30.66 12.15
N LEU A 362 -0.60 -30.04 11.09
CA LEU A 362 -0.84 -28.59 11.07
C LEU A 362 -1.78 -28.16 12.20
N LYS A 363 -2.91 -28.85 12.39
CA LYS A 363 -3.83 -28.54 13.49
C LYS A 363 -3.11 -28.59 14.83
N GLU A 364 -2.29 -29.60 15.09
CA GLU A 364 -1.51 -29.73 16.33
C GLU A 364 -0.56 -28.55 16.57
N TYR A 365 0.13 -28.07 15.53
CA TYR A 365 1.01 -26.90 15.64
C TYR A 365 0.29 -25.64 16.13
N PHE A 366 -1.00 -25.49 15.81
CA PHE A 366 -1.81 -24.32 16.20
C PHE A 366 -2.75 -24.58 17.40
N GLN A 367 -2.97 -25.83 17.78
CA GLN A 367 -3.84 -26.25 18.90
C GLN A 367 -3.08 -26.57 20.19
N GLY A 368 -1.74 -26.55 20.18
CA GLY A 368 -0.89 -26.93 21.32
C GLY A 368 -1.21 -26.22 22.66
N PRO A 369 -0.79 -26.81 23.80
CA PRO A 369 -1.45 -26.67 25.10
C PRO A 369 -1.41 -25.28 25.77
N GLU A 370 -0.73 -24.28 25.22
CA GLU A 370 -0.38 -23.03 25.93
C GLU A 370 -0.76 -21.71 25.23
N LYS A 371 -1.66 -21.70 24.25
CA LYS A 371 -2.24 -20.42 23.72
C LYS A 371 -3.65 -20.11 24.24
N LYS A 372 -4.00 -20.61 25.43
CA LYS A 372 -5.17 -20.17 26.22
C LYS A 372 -4.73 -19.26 27.37
N SER A 373 -4.11 -18.11 27.10
CA SER A 373 -4.21 -16.99 28.04
C SER A 373 -3.94 -15.65 27.37
N GLY A 374 -4.90 -14.75 27.51
CA GLY A 374 -4.65 -13.31 27.44
C GLY A 374 -4.77 -12.65 26.08
N LEU A 375 -6.00 -12.56 25.54
CA LEU A 375 -6.53 -11.31 24.99
C LEU A 375 -8.00 -11.52 24.57
N ASN A 376 -8.89 -11.42 25.56
CA ASN A 376 -10.26 -11.00 25.29
C ASN A 376 -10.19 -9.55 24.81
N ILE A 377 -9.98 -9.36 23.50
CA ILE A 377 -10.36 -8.11 22.87
C ILE A 377 -11.88 -8.16 22.79
N SER A 378 -12.52 -7.54 23.77
CA SER A 378 -13.92 -7.16 23.68
C SER A 378 -14.11 -6.39 22.39
N ASN A 379 -14.80 -6.99 21.42
CA ASN A 379 -15.46 -6.22 20.38
C ASN A 379 -16.48 -5.32 21.10
N SER A 380 -16.11 -4.06 21.29
CA SER A 380 -17.07 -2.98 21.48
C SER A 380 -17.32 -2.38 20.09
N ASP A 381 -18.60 -2.28 19.78
CA ASP A 381 -19.22 -1.99 18.48
C ASP A 381 -18.75 -0.73 17.75
#